data_AF-A0A158NAK8-F1
#
_entry.id   AF-A0A158NAK8-F1
#
_cell.length_a   1.000
_cell.length_b   1.000
_cell.length_c   1.000
_cell.angle_alpha   90.00
_cell.angle_beta   90.00
_cell.angle_gamma   90.00
#
_symmetry.space_group_name_H-M   'P 1'
#
loop_
_entity.id
_entity.type
_entity.pdbx_description
1 polymer ?
#
loop_
_entity_poly.entity_id
_entity_poly.type
_entity_poly.pdbx_seq_one_letter_code
_entity_poly.pdbx_strand_id
1 'polypeptide(L)'
;MTILNDSDSEDELPPGWEERTTLDGNVYYVNHYTKGTQWTHPRTGRKKIVNGDLPPGWERCISDDGKVLYIDHTNRTTTYTDPRLAFATEYREMSQIIRQRFDGSSTALAVLHGRDLRNKVALITGANTGIGFETARSLALHGCNVILACRDMKKANDAIRRIQQEKDIANCVALEMDLSSLSSVREAAEQFKQRFKSLDILILNAGVFGLPYQLTKDGYETTFQVNHLSQFYLTLLLKQTIQSSNNPRIVVVSSESHRFSSIRTVEDLHQSLSVPAYKYWAMAAYNESKLCNILFVQELARQWPSIGVFACHPGNLVFTSLSRQWWLYRLLFALARPFTKSLQQAASTVIFCATAPELEGVTGSYFNNCCHCQPSNAALDSALAAQLWTLSQDMITNVLKRNN
;
A
#
# COMPACT_ATOMS: atom_id res chain seq x y z
N MET A 1 11.92 41.08 12.20
CA MET A 1 12.90 40.39 11.35
C MET A 1 12.47 38.94 11.24
N THR A 2 11.69 38.64 10.20
CA THR A 2 11.10 37.33 9.97
C THR A 2 12.14 36.50 9.24
N ILE A 3 12.66 35.47 9.89
CA ILE A 3 13.54 34.49 9.24
C ILE A 3 12.62 33.63 8.37
N LEU A 4 12.64 33.90 7.06
CA LEU A 4 12.11 32.98 6.05
C LEU A 4 12.95 31.70 6.16
N ASN A 5 12.28 30.59 6.41
CA ASN A 5 12.90 29.27 6.39
C ASN A 5 13.10 28.91 4.90
N ASP A 6 14.32 29.08 4.39
CA ASP A 6 14.72 28.73 3.02
C ASP A 6 14.48 27.24 2.77
N SER A 7 13.33 26.94 2.17
CA SER A 7 12.89 25.60 1.80
C SER A 7 13.47 25.11 0.46
N ASP A 8 14.31 25.91 -0.20
CA ASP A 8 14.80 25.63 -1.57
C ASP A 8 16.23 25.03 -1.62
N SER A 9 16.90 24.78 -0.48
CA SER A 9 18.33 24.44 -0.46
C SER A 9 18.70 22.94 -0.46
N GLU A 10 17.73 22.05 -0.23
CA GLU A 10 17.98 20.59 -0.16
C GLU A 10 18.12 19.93 -1.54
N ASP A 11 17.44 20.50 -2.56
CA ASP A 11 17.42 20.00 -3.93
C ASP A 11 18.53 20.58 -4.82
N GLU A 12 19.27 21.57 -4.32
CA GLU A 12 20.44 22.09 -5.04
C GLU A 12 21.60 21.10 -5.01
N LEU A 13 22.12 20.79 -6.21
CA LEU A 13 23.33 20.01 -6.35
C LEU A 13 24.53 20.74 -5.73
N PRO A 14 25.44 20.03 -5.04
CA PRO A 14 26.71 20.62 -4.63
C PRO A 14 27.50 21.12 -5.86
N PRO A 15 28.40 22.10 -5.69
CA PRO A 15 29.27 22.56 -6.76
C PRO A 15 29.98 21.39 -7.46
N GLY A 16 30.08 21.44 -8.78
CA GLY A 16 30.72 20.41 -9.60
C GLY A 16 29.90 19.14 -9.84
N TRP A 17 28.65 19.08 -9.37
CA TRP A 17 27.71 18.02 -9.72
C TRP A 17 26.75 18.44 -10.82
N GLU A 18 26.41 17.50 -11.69
CA GLU A 18 25.45 17.66 -12.79
C GLU A 18 24.45 16.51 -12.77
N GLU A 19 23.16 16.81 -12.95
CA GLU A 19 22.09 15.82 -13.06
C GLU A 19 21.82 15.49 -14.54
N ARG A 20 21.71 14.19 -14.85
CA ARG A 20 21.48 13.68 -16.20
C ARG A 20 20.48 12.54 -16.20
N THR A 21 19.90 12.25 -17.35
CA THR A 21 18.90 11.20 -17.52
C THR A 21 19.35 10.16 -18.55
N THR A 22 19.04 8.88 -18.31
CA THR A 22 19.22 7.81 -19.30
C THR A 22 18.05 7.74 -20.29
N LEU A 23 18.21 6.93 -21.34
CA LEU A 23 17.14 6.69 -22.33
C LEU A 23 15.85 6.15 -21.69
N ASP A 24 16.00 5.32 -20.66
CA ASP A 24 14.91 4.68 -19.93
C ASP A 24 14.31 5.58 -18.82
N GLY A 25 14.73 6.85 -18.75
CA GLY A 25 14.20 7.82 -17.79
C GLY A 25 14.82 7.77 -16.39
N ASN A 26 15.83 6.94 -16.15
CA ASN A 26 16.54 6.92 -14.87
C ASN A 26 17.47 8.12 -14.76
N VAL A 27 17.46 8.79 -13.61
CA VAL A 27 18.32 9.94 -13.35
C VAL A 27 19.61 9.49 -12.67
N TYR A 28 20.74 10.05 -13.10
CA TYR A 28 22.06 9.85 -12.52
C TYR A 28 22.79 11.18 -12.37
N TYR A 29 23.74 11.21 -11.43
CA TYR A 29 24.50 12.39 -11.04
C TYR A 29 25.95 12.20 -11.41
N VAL A 30 26.52 13.17 -12.11
CA VAL A 30 27.91 13.22 -12.55
C VAL A 30 28.68 14.18 -11.66
N ASN A 31 29.80 13.73 -11.09
CA ASN A 31 30.70 14.58 -10.34
C ASN A 31 31.90 14.94 -11.23
N HIS A 32 32.02 16.21 -11.60
CA HIS A 32 33.09 16.70 -12.48
C HIS A 32 34.46 16.76 -11.80
N TYR A 33 34.52 16.78 -10.47
CA TYR A 33 35.78 16.75 -9.72
C TYR A 33 36.38 15.34 -9.65
N THR A 34 35.56 14.34 -9.36
CA THR A 34 36.01 12.94 -9.24
C THR A 34 35.86 12.14 -10.53
N LYS A 35 35.20 12.70 -11.55
CA LYS A 35 34.83 12.04 -12.82
C LYS A 35 34.02 10.76 -12.62
N GLY A 36 33.32 10.64 -11.49
CA GLY A 36 32.45 9.52 -11.16
C GLY A 36 30.98 9.80 -11.48
N THR A 37 30.20 8.74 -11.62
CA THR A 37 28.74 8.81 -11.70
C THR A 37 28.09 8.02 -10.57
N GLN A 38 26.90 8.43 -10.14
CA GLN A 38 26.10 7.69 -9.17
C GLN A 38 24.60 7.87 -9.45
N TRP A 39 23.79 6.94 -8.97
CA TRP A 39 22.34 6.94 -9.22
C TRP A 39 21.52 7.70 -8.17
N THR A 40 22.16 8.19 -7.11
CA THR A 40 21.52 8.85 -5.96
C THR A 40 21.99 10.29 -5.82
N HIS A 41 21.10 11.19 -5.44
CA HIS A 41 21.42 12.59 -5.21
C HIS A 41 22.49 12.72 -4.10
N PRO A 42 23.56 13.51 -4.32
CA PRO A 42 24.72 13.54 -3.42
C PRO A 42 24.44 14.11 -2.03
N ARG A 43 23.36 14.88 -1.82
CA ARG A 43 22.94 15.39 -0.50
C ARG A 43 21.84 14.55 0.13
N THR A 44 20.76 14.32 -0.62
CA THR A 44 19.51 13.71 -0.09
C THR A 44 19.53 12.18 -0.15
N GLY A 45 20.42 11.58 -0.93
CA GLY A 45 20.49 10.13 -1.15
C GLY A 45 19.29 9.55 -1.91
N ARG A 46 18.42 10.40 -2.46
CA ARG A 46 17.23 10.00 -3.22
C ARG A 46 17.61 9.69 -4.67
N LYS A 47 16.93 8.72 -5.29
CA LYS A 47 16.94 8.50 -6.73
C LYS A 47 15.82 9.28 -7.38
N LYS A 48 15.98 9.59 -8.66
CA LYS A 48 14.93 10.20 -9.48
C LYS A 48 14.65 9.36 -10.70
N ILE A 49 13.39 9.34 -11.11
CA ILE A 49 12.96 8.80 -12.40
C ILE A 49 12.03 9.80 -13.07
N VAL A 50 12.25 10.06 -14.35
CA VAL A 50 11.33 10.80 -15.21
C VAL A 50 10.46 9.83 -15.98
N ASN A 51 9.17 9.88 -15.70
CA ASN A 51 8.16 9.04 -16.33
C ASN A 51 7.38 9.82 -17.39
N GLY A 52 6.89 9.11 -18.42
CA GLY A 52 6.02 9.68 -19.46
C GLY A 52 6.74 10.23 -20.69
N ASP A 53 5.95 10.61 -21.70
CA ASP A 53 6.43 11.17 -22.96
C ASP A 53 6.98 12.60 -22.77
N LEU A 54 7.77 13.06 -23.74
CA LEU A 54 8.21 14.46 -23.77
C LEU A 54 6.99 15.39 -23.90
N PRO A 55 7.04 16.60 -23.32
CA PRO A 55 5.99 17.59 -23.52
C PRO A 55 5.78 17.89 -25.02
N PRO A 56 4.57 18.28 -25.44
CA PRO A 56 4.31 18.61 -26.84
C PRO A 56 5.28 19.66 -27.38
N GLY A 57 5.82 19.43 -28.58
CA GLY A 57 6.80 20.32 -29.22
C GLY A 57 8.25 20.08 -28.80
N TRP A 58 8.51 19.16 -27.87
CA TRP A 58 9.87 18.72 -27.54
C TRP A 58 10.27 17.49 -28.34
N GLU A 59 11.49 17.51 -28.87
CA GLU A 59 12.12 16.39 -29.55
C GLU A 59 13.43 16.02 -28.84
N ARG A 60 13.72 14.73 -28.74
CA ARG A 60 15.00 14.22 -28.24
C ARG A 60 15.82 13.72 -29.42
N CYS A 61 17.03 14.24 -29.56
CA CYS A 61 18.00 13.81 -30.57
C CYS A 61 19.33 13.40 -29.93
N ILE A 62 20.16 12.69 -30.68
CA ILE A 62 21.51 12.31 -30.29
C ILE A 62 22.47 13.08 -31.19
N SER A 63 23.38 13.84 -30.60
CA SER A 63 24.42 14.57 -31.32
C SER A 63 25.46 13.61 -31.92
N ASP A 64 26.26 14.10 -32.87
CA ASP A 64 27.35 13.36 -33.51
C ASP A 64 28.40 12.86 -32.50
N ASP A 65 28.50 13.50 -31.32
CA ASP A 65 29.37 13.08 -30.22
C ASP A 65 28.70 12.07 -29.25
N GLY A 66 27.51 11.57 -29.58
CA GLY A 66 26.76 10.60 -28.81
C GLY A 66 25.98 11.17 -27.62
N LYS A 67 25.97 12.50 -27.44
CA LYS A 67 25.22 13.14 -26.34
C LYS A 67 23.75 13.30 -26.67
N VAL A 68 22.91 13.07 -25.67
CA VAL A 68 21.46 13.32 -25.77
C VAL A 68 21.19 14.82 -25.65
N LEU A 69 20.40 15.34 -26.58
CA LEU A 69 19.96 16.73 -26.69
C LEU A 69 18.43 16.78 -26.74
N TYR A 70 17.87 17.85 -26.19
CA TYR A 70 16.43 18.12 -26.21
C TYR A 70 16.18 19.45 -26.94
N ILE A 71 15.37 19.39 -27.98
CA ILE A 71 15.02 20.52 -28.85
C ILE A 71 13.57 20.90 -28.56
N ASP A 72 13.35 22.14 -28.12
CA ASP A 72 12.03 22.73 -28.01
C ASP A 72 11.71 23.47 -29.32
N HIS A 73 10.83 22.87 -30.14
CA HIS A 73 10.39 23.46 -31.41
C HIS A 73 9.47 24.67 -31.24
N THR A 74 8.85 24.82 -30.06
CA THR A 74 7.96 25.95 -29.75
C THR A 74 8.79 27.20 -29.47
N ASN A 75 9.80 27.07 -28.62
CA ASN A 75 10.66 28.19 -28.21
C ASN A 75 11.97 28.28 -29.02
N ARG A 76 12.22 27.33 -29.92
CA ARG A 76 13.44 27.21 -30.74
C ARG A 76 14.72 27.17 -29.90
N THR A 77 14.68 26.43 -28.79
CA THR A 77 15.83 26.28 -27.90
C THR A 77 16.34 24.84 -27.92
N THR A 78 17.63 24.68 -27.61
CA THR A 78 18.26 23.36 -27.49
C THR A 78 18.97 23.30 -26.14
N THR A 79 18.74 22.22 -25.41
CA THR A 79 19.32 22.00 -24.07
C THR A 79 19.79 20.56 -23.92
N TYR A 80 20.76 20.34 -23.04
CA TYR A 80 21.19 19.00 -22.62
C TYR A 80 20.38 18.48 -21.42
N THR A 81 19.57 19.34 -20.80
CA THR A 81 18.76 19.01 -19.64
C THR A 81 17.39 18.51 -20.09
N ASP A 82 16.99 17.33 -19.63
CA ASP A 82 15.67 16.77 -19.94
C ASP A 82 14.56 17.66 -19.36
N PRO A 83 13.62 18.17 -20.17
CA PRO A 83 12.56 19.05 -19.71
C PRO A 83 11.63 18.39 -18.68
N ARG A 84 11.61 17.07 -18.61
CA ARG A 84 10.81 16.30 -17.65
C ARG A 84 11.42 16.28 -16.25
N LEU A 85 12.68 16.70 -16.07
CA LEU A 85 13.36 16.67 -14.77
C LEU A 85 12.63 17.50 -13.70
N ALA A 86 11.98 18.60 -14.09
CA ALA A 86 11.13 19.39 -13.20
C ALA A 86 9.94 18.62 -12.63
N PHE A 87 9.56 17.50 -13.24
CA PHE A 87 8.46 16.62 -12.83
C PHE A 87 8.97 15.21 -12.46
N ALA A 88 10.28 15.05 -12.24
CA ALA A 88 10.86 13.77 -11.85
C ALA A 88 10.27 13.31 -10.51
N THR A 89 9.96 12.02 -10.41
CA THR A 89 9.55 11.44 -9.14
C THR A 89 10.79 11.01 -8.36
N GLU A 90 10.96 11.53 -7.15
CA GLU A 90 11.99 11.08 -6.24
C GLU A 90 11.55 9.82 -5.49
N TYR A 91 12.46 8.87 -5.32
CA TYR A 91 12.26 7.69 -4.48
C TYR A 91 13.57 7.32 -3.78
N ARG A 92 13.50 6.68 -2.62
CA ARG A 92 14.72 6.21 -1.91
C ARG A 92 14.97 4.75 -2.25
N GLU A 93 16.12 4.44 -2.85
CA GLU A 93 16.52 3.04 -3.02
C GLU A 93 16.92 2.46 -1.65
N MET A 94 16.37 1.30 -1.32
CA MET A 94 16.39 0.71 0.02
C MET A 94 17.71 0.03 0.39
N SER A 95 18.84 0.63 0.02
CA SER A 95 20.19 0.19 0.40
C SER A 95 20.68 0.78 1.72
N GLN A 96 19.98 1.78 2.28
CA GLN A 96 20.27 2.34 3.59
C GLN A 96 19.37 1.75 4.68
N ILE A 97 20.02 1.32 5.77
CA ILE A 97 19.43 0.67 6.94
C ILE A 97 18.30 1.56 7.50
N ILE A 98 17.04 1.16 7.32
CA ILE A 98 15.94 1.69 8.12
C ILE A 98 16.34 1.44 9.57
N ARG A 99 16.50 2.49 10.37
CA ARG A 99 16.90 2.36 11.77
C ARG A 99 15.85 1.51 12.49
N GLN A 100 16.22 0.28 12.84
CA GLN A 100 15.30 -0.68 13.44
C GLN A 100 14.98 -0.28 14.88
N ARG A 101 13.92 0.51 15.05
CA ARG A 101 13.45 1.01 16.36
C ARG A 101 12.44 0.09 17.05
N PHE A 102 11.69 -0.68 16.26
CA PHE A 102 10.61 -1.53 16.72
C PHE A 102 10.88 -2.99 16.35
N ASP A 103 10.18 -3.91 16.97
CA ASP A 103 10.37 -5.35 16.78
C ASP A 103 9.05 -6.12 17.00
N GLY A 104 9.14 -7.46 17.08
CA GLY A 104 7.97 -8.32 17.26
C GLY A 104 7.26 -8.16 18.60
N SER A 105 7.90 -7.55 19.60
CA SER A 105 7.34 -7.30 20.92
C SER A 105 6.65 -5.93 21.04
N SER A 106 6.90 -5.04 20.08
CA SER A 106 6.38 -3.68 20.05
C SER A 106 4.86 -3.64 19.92
N THR A 107 4.22 -2.65 20.56
CA THR A 107 2.78 -2.41 20.48
C THR A 107 2.46 -1.27 19.51
N ALA A 108 1.24 -1.25 18.97
CA ALA A 108 0.75 -0.13 18.15
C ALA A 108 0.84 1.22 18.87
N LEU A 109 0.49 1.27 20.16
CA LEU A 109 0.64 2.49 20.96
C LEU A 109 2.11 2.91 21.15
N ALA A 110 3.04 1.96 21.30
CA ALA A 110 4.47 2.28 21.38
C ALA A 110 5.00 2.85 20.06
N VAL A 111 4.53 2.34 18.91
CA VAL A 111 4.88 2.88 17.58
C VAL A 111 4.37 4.32 17.42
N LEU A 112 3.19 4.63 17.97
CA LEU A 112 2.59 5.96 17.92
C LEU A 112 3.05 6.91 19.03
N HIS A 113 3.92 6.47 19.94
CA HIS A 113 4.35 7.31 21.05
C HIS A 113 4.95 8.64 20.57
N GLY A 114 4.37 9.75 20.98
CA GLY A 114 4.77 11.11 20.57
C GLY A 114 4.33 11.50 19.15
N ARG A 115 3.45 10.72 18.51
CA ARG A 115 2.83 11.08 17.22
C ARG A 115 1.56 11.87 17.43
N ASP A 116 1.39 12.89 16.60
CA ASP A 116 0.14 13.64 16.48
C ASP A 116 -0.43 13.40 15.08
N LEU A 117 -1.63 12.81 15.03
CA LEU A 117 -2.34 12.50 13.80
C LEU A 117 -3.58 13.38 13.61
N ARG A 118 -3.66 14.51 14.32
CA ARG A 118 -4.71 15.51 14.08
C ARG A 118 -4.73 15.90 12.60
N ASN A 119 -5.94 16.12 12.09
CA ASN A 119 -6.23 16.46 10.69
C ASN A 119 -5.92 15.35 9.66
N LYS A 120 -5.37 14.20 10.08
CA LYS A 120 -5.22 13.03 9.20
C LYS A 120 -6.52 12.25 9.12
N VAL A 121 -6.86 11.79 7.92
CA VAL A 121 -8.03 10.94 7.64
C VAL A 121 -7.54 9.52 7.33
N ALA A 122 -8.05 8.53 8.06
CA ALA A 122 -7.75 7.12 7.86
C ALA A 122 -9.00 6.31 7.52
N LEU A 123 -8.94 5.48 6.49
CA LEU A 123 -9.98 4.51 6.13
C LEU A 123 -9.46 3.09 6.39
N ILE A 124 -10.16 2.31 7.20
CA ILE A 124 -9.73 0.98 7.61
C ILE A 124 -10.82 -0.03 7.31
N THR A 125 -10.51 -1.03 6.48
CA THR A 125 -11.46 -2.11 6.17
C THR A 125 -11.47 -3.16 7.28
N GLY A 126 -12.65 -3.60 7.71
CA GLY A 126 -12.79 -4.64 8.74
C GLY A 126 -12.33 -4.18 10.14
N ALA A 127 -12.63 -2.93 10.48
CA ALA A 127 -12.13 -2.25 11.67
C ALA A 127 -12.98 -2.44 12.94
N ASN A 128 -14.03 -3.27 12.90
CA ASN A 128 -14.92 -3.48 14.04
C ASN A 128 -14.41 -4.54 15.04
N THR A 129 -13.42 -5.35 14.67
CA THR A 129 -12.87 -6.42 15.54
C THR A 129 -11.37 -6.64 15.33
N GLY A 130 -10.74 -7.39 16.24
CA GLY A 130 -9.38 -7.90 16.08
C GLY A 130 -8.34 -6.83 15.79
N ILE A 131 -7.44 -7.12 14.84
CA ILE A 131 -6.35 -6.22 14.44
C ILE A 131 -6.89 -4.91 13.88
N GLY A 132 -7.91 -4.96 13.03
CA GLY A 132 -8.52 -3.76 12.45
C GLY A 132 -9.09 -2.80 13.51
N PHE A 133 -9.75 -3.35 14.53
CA PHE A 133 -10.22 -2.55 15.68
C PHE A 133 -9.07 -1.92 16.45
N GLU A 134 -8.02 -2.69 16.71
CA GLU A 134 -6.88 -2.17 17.48
C GLU A 134 -6.10 -1.10 16.71
N THR A 135 -5.97 -1.27 15.40
CA THR A 135 -5.42 -0.26 14.48
C THR A 135 -6.27 1.01 14.50
N ALA A 136 -7.61 0.88 14.37
CA ALA A 136 -8.53 2.01 14.41
C ALA A 136 -8.48 2.76 15.74
N ARG A 137 -8.56 2.02 16.85
CA ARG A 137 -8.43 2.54 18.22
C ARG A 137 -7.11 3.30 18.38
N SER A 138 -5.99 2.68 18.00
CA SER A 138 -4.66 3.29 18.17
C SER A 138 -4.53 4.62 17.40
N LEU A 139 -4.99 4.68 16.15
CA LEU A 139 -4.97 5.92 15.35
C LEU A 139 -5.91 6.99 15.94
N ALA A 140 -7.12 6.61 16.35
CA ALA A 140 -8.10 7.54 16.92
C ALA A 140 -7.62 8.16 18.23
N LEU A 141 -6.98 7.35 19.11
CA LEU A 141 -6.38 7.82 20.35
C LEU A 141 -5.25 8.85 20.12
N HIS A 142 -4.67 8.90 18.93
CA HIS A 142 -3.66 9.88 18.52
C HIS A 142 -4.22 11.02 17.65
N GLY A 143 -5.55 11.20 17.64
CA GLY A 143 -6.22 12.36 17.04
C GLY A 143 -6.59 12.21 15.55
N CYS A 144 -6.38 11.02 14.97
CA CYS A 144 -6.78 10.75 13.59
C CYS A 144 -8.30 10.68 13.45
N ASN A 145 -8.82 11.17 12.31
CA ASN A 145 -10.21 10.97 11.91
C ASN A 145 -10.33 9.58 11.26
N VAL A 146 -10.90 8.61 11.98
CA VAL A 146 -10.89 7.20 11.56
C VAL A 146 -12.24 6.74 11.03
N ILE A 147 -12.28 6.27 9.79
CA ILE A 147 -13.44 5.69 9.14
C ILE A 147 -13.33 4.17 9.21
N LEU A 148 -14.25 3.55 9.94
CA LEU A 148 -14.37 2.11 10.08
C LEU A 148 -15.28 1.59 8.97
N ALA A 149 -14.68 1.10 7.88
CA ALA A 149 -15.42 0.53 6.75
C ALA A 149 -15.74 -0.96 7.03
N CYS A 150 -17.01 -1.24 7.32
CA CYS A 150 -17.45 -2.53 7.86
C CYS A 150 -18.78 -2.96 7.25
N ARG A 151 -18.97 -4.28 7.09
CA ARG A 151 -20.24 -4.86 6.64
C ARG A 151 -21.37 -4.74 7.66
N ASP A 152 -21.04 -4.83 8.95
CA ASP A 152 -22.02 -4.84 10.04
C ASP A 152 -21.97 -3.50 10.79
N MET A 153 -22.91 -2.61 10.44
CA MET A 153 -22.97 -1.26 11.00
C MET A 153 -23.26 -1.24 12.49
N LYS A 154 -23.98 -2.24 13.03
CA LYS A 154 -24.21 -2.34 14.48
C LYS A 154 -22.89 -2.58 15.19
N LYS A 155 -22.12 -3.58 14.75
CA LYS A 155 -20.80 -3.87 15.33
C LYS A 155 -19.79 -2.75 15.11
N ALA A 156 -19.85 -2.05 13.98
CA ALA A 156 -19.00 -0.89 13.73
C ALA A 156 -19.30 0.25 14.72
N ASN A 157 -20.57 0.57 14.95
CA ASN A 157 -20.97 1.58 15.92
C ASN A 157 -20.66 1.15 17.37
N ASP A 158 -20.79 -0.14 17.71
CA ASP A 158 -20.33 -0.67 19.00
C ASP A 158 -18.82 -0.47 19.20
N ALA A 159 -18.02 -0.73 18.16
CA ALA A 159 -16.58 -0.50 18.18
C ALA A 159 -16.24 0.99 18.36
N ILE A 160 -16.93 1.89 17.66
CA ILE A 160 -16.75 3.35 17.81
C ILE A 160 -17.05 3.80 19.23
N ARG A 161 -18.16 3.35 19.83
CA ARG A 161 -18.50 3.65 21.23
C ARG A 161 -17.40 3.22 22.19
N ARG A 162 -16.82 2.03 21.98
CA ARG A 162 -15.70 1.54 22.82
C ARG A 162 -14.47 2.44 22.73
N ILE A 163 -14.15 2.97 21.55
CA ILE A 163 -13.02 3.91 21.38
C ILE A 163 -13.33 5.24 22.08
N GLN A 164 -14.55 5.76 21.91
CA GLN A 164 -14.98 7.03 22.51
C GLN A 164 -15.05 6.98 24.04
N GLN A 165 -15.38 5.81 24.62
CA GLN A 165 -15.32 5.58 26.06
C GLN A 165 -13.90 5.74 26.63
N GLU A 166 -12.86 5.48 25.84
CA GLU A 166 -11.47 5.64 26.27
C GLU A 166 -10.95 7.06 26.03
N LYS A 167 -11.44 7.73 24.99
CA LYS A 167 -11.08 9.12 24.66
C LYS A 167 -12.26 9.80 23.97
N ASP A 168 -12.94 10.66 24.72
CA ASP A 168 -14.18 11.32 24.26
C ASP A 168 -14.00 12.13 22.97
N ILE A 169 -12.82 12.74 22.79
CA ILE A 169 -12.48 13.52 21.59
C ILE A 169 -12.06 12.68 20.36
N ALA A 170 -12.15 11.34 20.44
CA ALA A 170 -11.80 10.47 19.32
C ALA A 170 -12.85 10.57 18.20
N ASN A 171 -12.42 11.03 17.01
CA ASN A 171 -13.30 11.17 15.86
C ASN A 171 -13.33 9.87 15.04
N CYS A 172 -14.40 9.09 15.19
CA CYS A 172 -14.59 7.86 14.44
C CYS A 172 -15.97 7.82 13.78
N VAL A 173 -16.01 7.24 12.58
CA VAL A 173 -17.21 7.18 11.74
C VAL A 173 -17.35 5.78 11.16
N ALA A 174 -18.55 5.21 11.17
CA ALA A 174 -18.81 3.96 10.48
C ALA A 174 -19.17 4.24 9.02
N LEU A 175 -18.65 3.41 8.11
CA LEU A 175 -19.02 3.38 6.69
C LEU A 175 -19.44 1.96 6.33
N GLU A 176 -20.64 1.80 5.80
CA GLU A 176 -21.12 0.48 5.40
C GLU A 176 -20.39 0.02 4.14
N MET A 177 -19.75 -1.15 4.21
CA MET A 177 -19.06 -1.72 3.07
C MET A 177 -18.97 -3.24 3.18
N ASP A 178 -19.58 -3.92 2.21
CA ASP A 178 -19.51 -5.36 2.04
C ASP A 178 -18.52 -5.71 0.92
N LEU A 179 -17.33 -6.20 1.30
CA LEU A 179 -16.29 -6.63 0.36
C LEU A 179 -16.67 -7.87 -0.46
N SER A 180 -17.80 -8.52 -0.20
CA SER A 180 -18.36 -9.57 -1.07
C SER A 180 -19.26 -9.00 -2.18
N SER A 181 -19.21 -7.68 -2.41
CA SER A 181 -20.05 -6.95 -3.37
C SER A 181 -19.27 -5.80 -4.02
N LEU A 182 -18.98 -5.87 -5.31
CA LEU A 182 -18.32 -4.76 -6.00
C LEU A 182 -19.22 -3.51 -6.06
N SER A 183 -20.55 -3.67 -6.12
CA SER A 183 -21.50 -2.55 -5.98
C SER A 183 -21.39 -1.84 -4.62
N SER A 184 -21.40 -2.57 -3.51
CA SER A 184 -21.24 -2.00 -2.17
C SER A 184 -19.91 -1.27 -2.01
N VAL A 185 -18.82 -1.81 -2.58
CA VAL A 185 -17.51 -1.14 -2.57
C VAL A 185 -17.56 0.20 -3.31
N ARG A 186 -18.24 0.25 -4.45
CA ARG A 186 -18.44 1.48 -5.22
C ARG A 186 -19.24 2.51 -4.44
N GLU A 187 -20.38 2.10 -3.88
CA GLU A 187 -21.25 2.95 -3.07
C GLU A 187 -20.52 3.51 -1.85
N ALA A 188 -19.75 2.68 -1.15
CA ALA A 188 -18.94 3.09 -0.01
C ALA A 188 -17.87 4.12 -0.41
N ALA A 189 -17.21 3.92 -1.55
CA ALA A 189 -16.23 4.88 -2.07
C ALA A 189 -16.88 6.22 -2.46
N GLU A 190 -18.07 6.20 -3.07
CA GLU A 190 -18.82 7.43 -3.36
C GLU A 190 -19.24 8.17 -2.09
N GLN A 191 -19.81 7.47 -1.11
CA GLN A 191 -20.15 8.05 0.20
C GLN A 191 -18.93 8.64 0.90
N PHE A 192 -17.77 7.97 0.82
CA PHE A 192 -16.52 8.51 1.35
C PHE A 192 -16.14 9.82 0.65
N LYS A 193 -16.12 9.86 -0.69
CA LYS A 193 -15.75 11.05 -1.48
C LYS A 193 -16.70 12.24 -1.29
N GLN A 194 -17.97 11.98 -1.00
CA GLN A 194 -18.93 13.04 -0.67
C GLN A 194 -18.57 13.75 0.63
N ARG A 195 -18.04 13.01 1.61
CA ARG A 195 -17.78 13.51 2.96
C ARG A 195 -16.33 13.94 3.20
N PHE A 196 -15.37 13.31 2.55
CA PHE A 196 -13.94 13.53 2.76
C PHE A 196 -13.24 13.87 1.45
N LYS A 197 -12.46 14.95 1.46
CA LYS A 197 -11.75 15.45 0.27
C LYS A 197 -10.34 14.86 0.10
N SER A 198 -9.76 14.34 1.17
CA SER A 198 -8.45 13.71 1.19
C SER A 198 -8.49 12.41 2.02
N LEU A 199 -7.59 11.48 1.68
CA LEU A 199 -7.37 10.25 2.42
C LEU A 199 -5.87 10.05 2.65
N ASP A 200 -5.42 10.24 3.89
CA ASP A 200 -4.01 10.14 4.23
C ASP A 200 -3.56 8.70 4.45
N ILE A 201 -4.43 7.85 5.00
CA ILE A 201 -4.08 6.49 5.38
C ILE A 201 -5.18 5.52 4.93
N LEU A 202 -4.90 4.67 3.97
CA LEU A 202 -5.77 3.55 3.58
C LEU A 202 -5.21 2.24 4.13
N ILE A 203 -5.98 1.55 4.96
CA ILE A 203 -5.58 0.25 5.53
C ILE A 203 -6.54 -0.84 5.04
N LEU A 204 -6.04 -1.67 4.12
CA LEU A 204 -6.73 -2.82 3.56
C LEU A 204 -6.52 -4.02 4.51
N ASN A 205 -7.20 -4.00 5.65
CA ASN A 205 -7.05 -4.97 6.74
C ASN A 205 -8.05 -6.14 6.64
N ALA A 206 -9.26 -5.91 6.14
CA ALA A 206 -10.28 -6.94 6.12
C ALA A 206 -9.83 -8.19 5.35
N GLY A 207 -10.17 -9.36 5.90
CA GLY A 207 -10.00 -10.63 5.23
C GLY A 207 -10.82 -11.74 5.88
N VAL A 208 -10.99 -12.83 5.13
CA VAL A 208 -11.66 -14.06 5.55
C VAL A 208 -10.75 -15.26 5.28
N PHE A 209 -10.97 -16.34 6.02
CA PHE A 209 -10.23 -17.60 5.92
C PHE A 209 -11.10 -18.76 6.38
N GLY A 210 -10.86 -19.96 5.83
CA GLY A 210 -11.45 -21.20 6.33
C GLY A 210 -12.96 -21.31 6.07
N LEU A 211 -13.48 -20.54 5.12
CA LEU A 211 -14.89 -20.61 4.71
C LEU A 211 -15.10 -21.87 3.83
N PRO A 212 -16.30 -22.48 3.85
CA PRO A 212 -16.68 -23.41 2.80
C PRO A 212 -16.72 -22.69 1.45
N TYR A 213 -16.58 -23.45 0.36
CA TYR A 213 -16.68 -22.89 -0.99
C TYR A 213 -18.01 -22.13 -1.16
N GLN A 214 -17.92 -20.87 -1.55
CA GLN A 214 -19.07 -20.04 -1.87
C GLN A 214 -18.66 -18.98 -2.88
N LEU A 215 -19.56 -18.72 -3.84
CA LEU A 215 -19.46 -17.58 -4.74
C LEU A 215 -20.13 -16.37 -4.11
N THR A 216 -19.52 -15.20 -4.28
CA THR A 216 -20.15 -13.92 -4.02
C THR A 216 -21.27 -13.64 -5.03
N LYS A 217 -22.03 -12.58 -4.79
CA LYS A 217 -23.01 -12.03 -5.73
C LYS A 217 -22.39 -11.56 -7.06
N ASP A 218 -21.09 -11.30 -7.08
CA ASP A 218 -20.34 -10.94 -8.28
C ASP A 218 -19.82 -12.18 -9.04
N GLY A 219 -20.02 -13.38 -8.51
CA GLY A 219 -19.68 -14.65 -9.17
C GLY A 219 -18.24 -15.12 -8.96
N TYR A 220 -17.52 -14.56 -7.99
CA TYR A 220 -16.15 -14.99 -7.65
C TYR A 220 -16.09 -15.71 -6.30
N GLU A 221 -15.07 -16.55 -6.11
CA GLU A 221 -14.82 -17.23 -4.84
C GLU A 221 -14.62 -16.18 -3.72
N THR A 222 -15.28 -16.41 -2.59
CA THR A 222 -15.45 -15.42 -1.52
C THR A 222 -14.12 -14.96 -0.93
N THR A 223 -13.17 -15.87 -0.69
CA THR A 223 -11.86 -15.55 -0.09
C THR A 223 -11.04 -14.67 -1.02
N PHE A 224 -10.90 -15.04 -2.29
CA PHE A 224 -10.22 -14.26 -3.30
C PHE A 224 -10.82 -12.87 -3.43
N GLN A 225 -12.15 -12.77 -3.56
CA GLN A 225 -12.78 -11.47 -3.76
C GLN A 225 -12.64 -10.56 -2.54
N VAL A 226 -12.93 -11.06 -1.34
CA VAL A 226 -12.88 -10.24 -0.12
C VAL A 226 -11.46 -9.82 0.21
N ASN A 227 -10.49 -10.73 0.11
CA ASN A 227 -9.12 -10.47 0.55
C ASN A 227 -8.32 -9.63 -0.46
N HIS A 228 -8.63 -9.75 -1.76
CA HIS A 228 -7.87 -9.11 -2.85
C HIS A 228 -8.75 -8.25 -3.75
N LEU A 229 -9.67 -8.84 -4.54
CA LEU A 229 -10.32 -8.14 -5.66
C LEU A 229 -11.09 -6.87 -5.24
N SER A 230 -11.84 -6.95 -4.16
CA SER A 230 -12.62 -5.80 -3.64
C SER A 230 -11.73 -4.74 -3.00
N GLN A 231 -10.61 -5.13 -2.38
CA GLN A 231 -9.64 -4.20 -1.79
C GLN A 231 -8.85 -3.47 -2.89
N PHE A 232 -8.48 -4.19 -3.95
CA PHE A 232 -7.93 -3.65 -5.19
C PHE A 232 -8.90 -2.62 -5.79
N TYR A 233 -10.17 -2.98 -5.97
CA TYR A 233 -11.18 -2.08 -6.53
C TYR A 233 -11.40 -0.82 -5.69
N LEU A 234 -11.52 -0.97 -4.37
CA LEU A 234 -11.64 0.15 -3.42
C LEU A 234 -10.47 1.13 -3.59
N THR A 235 -9.25 0.61 -3.68
CA THR A 235 -8.05 1.44 -3.84
C THR A 235 -8.10 2.27 -5.12
N LEU A 236 -8.49 1.65 -6.24
CA LEU A 236 -8.62 2.37 -7.52
C LEU A 236 -9.71 3.44 -7.48
N LEU A 237 -10.86 3.16 -6.86
CA LEU A 237 -11.96 4.12 -6.73
C LEU A 237 -11.58 5.36 -5.90
N LEU A 238 -10.67 5.20 -4.95
CA LEU A 238 -10.19 6.26 -4.05
C LEU A 238 -8.91 6.94 -4.55
N LYS A 239 -8.38 6.56 -5.72
CA LYS A 239 -7.10 7.07 -6.28
C LYS A 239 -6.95 8.58 -6.14
N GLN A 240 -7.92 9.35 -6.66
CA GLN A 240 -7.83 10.81 -6.67
C GLN A 240 -7.83 11.40 -5.25
N THR A 241 -8.63 10.84 -4.35
CA THR A 241 -8.75 11.29 -2.95
C THR A 241 -7.48 11.00 -2.16
N ILE A 242 -6.81 9.88 -2.45
CA ILE A 242 -5.51 9.53 -1.88
C ILE A 242 -4.43 10.48 -2.42
N GLN A 243 -4.38 10.68 -3.74
CA GLN A 243 -3.39 11.55 -4.40
C GLN A 243 -3.50 13.03 -3.99
N SER A 244 -4.64 13.45 -3.44
CA SER A 244 -4.87 14.81 -2.95
C SER A 244 -4.38 15.02 -1.50
N SER A 245 -3.91 13.98 -0.81
CA SER A 245 -3.31 14.07 0.53
C SER A 245 -1.80 14.31 0.45
N ASN A 246 -1.25 14.92 1.51
CA ASN A 246 0.19 15.08 1.68
C ASN A 246 0.79 13.81 2.28
N ASN A 247 1.67 13.16 1.51
CA ASN A 247 2.39 11.93 1.86
C ASN A 247 1.43 10.77 2.26
N PRO A 248 0.50 10.37 1.37
CA PRO A 248 -0.48 9.35 1.67
C PRO A 248 0.17 7.96 1.77
N ARG A 249 -0.40 7.11 2.64
CA ARG A 249 0.04 5.74 2.86
C ARG A 249 -1.07 4.74 2.55
N ILE A 250 -0.72 3.66 1.86
CA ILE A 250 -1.59 2.51 1.63
C ILE A 250 -0.94 1.29 2.25
N VAL A 251 -1.62 0.67 3.22
CA VAL A 251 -1.13 -0.51 3.92
C VAL A 251 -2.03 -1.69 3.62
N VAL A 252 -1.47 -2.74 3.02
CA VAL A 252 -2.18 -3.97 2.65
C VAL A 252 -1.79 -5.08 3.62
N VAL A 253 -2.76 -5.62 4.35
CA VAL A 253 -2.51 -6.69 5.33
C VAL A 253 -2.44 -8.04 4.59
N SER A 254 -1.22 -8.57 4.50
CA SER A 254 -0.92 -9.91 3.99
C SER A 254 -0.67 -10.89 5.17
N SER A 255 0.07 -11.97 4.93
CA SER A 255 0.35 -13.06 5.86
C SER A 255 1.60 -13.82 5.40
N GLU A 256 2.35 -14.44 6.31
CA GLU A 256 3.40 -15.42 5.95
C GLU A 256 2.88 -16.59 5.10
N SER A 257 1.57 -16.82 5.09
CA SER A 257 0.91 -17.82 4.24
C SER A 257 1.12 -17.59 2.74
N HIS A 258 1.44 -16.36 2.31
CA HIS A 258 1.74 -16.04 0.91
C HIS A 258 2.89 -16.90 0.35
N ARG A 259 3.84 -17.33 1.20
CA ARG A 259 4.99 -18.13 0.78
C ARG A 259 4.60 -19.54 0.32
N PHE A 260 3.44 -20.02 0.78
CA PHE A 260 2.89 -21.35 0.48
C PHE A 260 1.85 -21.31 -0.65
N SER A 261 1.81 -20.23 -1.43
CA SER A 261 1.05 -20.16 -2.68
C SER A 261 1.62 -21.12 -3.72
N SER A 262 0.73 -21.73 -4.51
CA SER A 262 1.08 -22.56 -5.67
C SER A 262 1.38 -21.74 -6.93
N ILE A 263 1.00 -20.46 -6.99
CA ILE A 263 1.30 -19.59 -8.12
C ILE A 263 2.81 -19.33 -8.20
N ARG A 264 3.40 -19.75 -9.33
CA ARG A 264 4.80 -19.50 -9.68
C ARG A 264 4.95 -18.82 -11.03
N THR A 265 4.01 -18.99 -11.95
CA THR A 265 4.03 -18.39 -13.29
C THR A 265 2.71 -17.69 -13.64
N VAL A 266 2.73 -16.94 -14.74
CA VAL A 266 1.55 -16.21 -15.26
C VAL A 266 0.40 -17.18 -15.60
N GLU A 267 0.72 -18.38 -16.07
CA GLU A 267 -0.25 -19.41 -16.38
C GLU A 267 -0.96 -19.90 -15.12
N ASP A 268 -0.24 -20.02 -14.00
CA ASP A 268 -0.81 -20.44 -12.71
C ASP A 268 -1.84 -19.44 -12.18
N LEU A 269 -1.66 -18.13 -12.43
CA LEU A 269 -2.59 -17.09 -11.99
C LEU A 269 -4.01 -17.36 -12.51
N HIS A 270 -4.15 -17.61 -13.82
CA HIS A 270 -5.45 -17.88 -14.43
C HIS A 270 -6.11 -19.14 -13.88
N GLN A 271 -5.31 -20.14 -13.50
CA GLN A 271 -5.80 -21.42 -13.02
C GLN A 271 -6.11 -21.44 -11.51
N SER A 272 -5.49 -20.55 -10.74
CA SER A 272 -5.50 -20.57 -9.27
C SER A 272 -6.42 -19.52 -8.63
N LEU A 273 -6.81 -18.48 -9.38
CA LEU A 273 -7.70 -17.44 -8.88
C LEU A 273 -9.17 -17.80 -9.07
N SER A 274 -9.95 -17.69 -7.98
CA SER A 274 -11.40 -17.98 -7.99
C SER A 274 -11.76 -19.36 -8.59
N VAL A 275 -11.06 -20.41 -8.14
CA VAL A 275 -11.22 -21.78 -8.65
C VAL A 275 -12.64 -22.35 -8.46
N PRO A 276 -13.09 -23.26 -9.34
CA PRO A 276 -14.38 -23.94 -9.17
C PRO A 276 -14.41 -24.86 -7.94
N ALA A 277 -15.63 -25.17 -7.47
CA ALA A 277 -15.87 -25.93 -6.23
C ALA A 277 -15.05 -27.22 -6.10
N TYR A 278 -14.91 -27.99 -7.19
CA TYR A 278 -14.22 -29.29 -7.18
C TYR A 278 -12.69 -29.19 -7.01
N LYS A 279 -12.10 -28.01 -7.21
CA LYS A 279 -10.67 -27.74 -6.95
C LYS A 279 -10.45 -26.89 -5.69
N TYR A 280 -11.52 -26.51 -5.00
CA TYR A 280 -11.43 -25.58 -3.88
C TYR A 280 -10.81 -26.23 -2.65
N TRP A 281 -9.78 -25.57 -2.12
CA TRP A 281 -9.25 -25.84 -0.80
C TRP A 281 -9.02 -24.52 -0.07
N ALA A 282 -9.65 -24.35 1.09
CA ALA A 282 -9.71 -23.06 1.80
C ALA A 282 -8.33 -22.49 2.15
N MET A 283 -7.35 -23.35 2.44
CA MET A 283 -5.99 -22.90 2.73
C MET A 283 -5.24 -22.44 1.47
N ALA A 284 -5.38 -23.15 0.33
CA ALA A 284 -4.82 -22.67 -0.93
C ALA A 284 -5.43 -21.32 -1.32
N ALA A 285 -6.76 -21.20 -1.34
CA ALA A 285 -7.43 -19.94 -1.67
C ALA A 285 -6.95 -18.77 -0.80
N TYR A 286 -6.69 -19.03 0.49
CA TYR A 286 -6.13 -18.04 1.38
C TYR A 286 -4.66 -17.70 1.07
N ASN A 287 -3.80 -18.70 0.86
CA ASN A 287 -2.40 -18.52 0.46
C ASN A 287 -2.29 -17.69 -0.81
N GLU A 288 -3.07 -18.04 -1.85
CA GLU A 288 -3.14 -17.31 -3.11
C GLU A 288 -3.59 -15.87 -2.88
N SER A 289 -4.67 -15.66 -2.12
CA SER A 289 -5.15 -14.30 -1.84
C SER A 289 -4.11 -13.42 -1.13
N LYS A 290 -3.24 -14.02 -0.30
CA LYS A 290 -2.20 -13.30 0.43
C LYS A 290 -0.95 -13.05 -0.42
N LEU A 291 -0.65 -13.92 -1.39
CA LEU A 291 0.31 -13.59 -2.45
C LEU A 291 -0.19 -12.43 -3.32
N CYS A 292 -1.46 -12.47 -3.74
CA CYS A 292 -2.06 -11.41 -4.53
C CYS A 292 -1.95 -10.03 -3.86
N ASN A 293 -2.12 -9.96 -2.53
CA ASN A 293 -1.93 -8.73 -1.78
C ASN A 293 -0.52 -8.14 -1.90
N ILE A 294 0.53 -8.97 -1.95
CA ILE A 294 1.92 -8.48 -2.07
C ILE A 294 2.22 -8.10 -3.52
N LEU A 295 1.79 -8.91 -4.49
CA LEU A 295 1.88 -8.58 -5.92
C LEU A 295 1.17 -7.26 -6.24
N PHE A 296 -0.01 -7.04 -5.64
CA PHE A 296 -0.74 -5.77 -5.73
C PHE A 296 0.09 -4.60 -5.20
N VAL A 297 0.74 -4.76 -4.05
CA VAL A 297 1.61 -3.70 -3.50
C VAL A 297 2.78 -3.39 -4.41
N GLN A 298 3.44 -4.40 -4.99
CA GLN A 298 4.55 -4.19 -5.94
C GLN A 298 4.10 -3.37 -7.14
N GLU A 299 3.01 -3.79 -7.79
CA GLU A 299 2.52 -3.13 -8.99
C GLU A 299 1.92 -1.75 -8.69
N LEU A 300 1.22 -1.58 -7.56
CA LEU A 300 0.69 -0.29 -7.15
C LEU A 300 1.81 0.70 -6.83
N ALA A 301 2.89 0.27 -6.17
CA ALA A 301 4.05 1.11 -5.91
C ALA A 301 4.75 1.56 -7.20
N ARG A 302 4.82 0.66 -8.20
CA ARG A 302 5.35 0.99 -9.53
C ARG A 302 4.47 2.02 -10.26
N GLN A 303 3.16 1.87 -10.18
CA GLN A 303 2.23 2.80 -10.83
C GLN A 303 2.12 4.13 -10.09
N TRP A 304 2.18 4.13 -8.75
CA TRP A 304 1.99 5.30 -7.88
C TRP A 304 3.24 5.57 -7.02
N PRO A 305 4.38 5.93 -7.64
CA PRO A 305 5.68 6.01 -6.95
C PRO A 305 5.76 7.09 -5.85
N SER A 306 4.90 8.10 -5.90
CA SER A 306 4.82 9.15 -4.86
C SER A 306 4.01 8.76 -3.62
N ILE A 307 3.37 7.59 -3.63
CA ILE A 307 2.54 7.10 -2.53
C ILE A 307 3.31 6.01 -1.78
N GLY A 308 3.31 6.08 -0.46
CA GLY A 308 3.90 5.02 0.37
C GLY A 308 3.01 3.79 0.42
N VAL A 309 3.29 2.79 -0.42
CA VAL A 309 2.52 1.54 -0.48
C VAL A 309 3.29 0.41 0.20
N PHE A 310 2.65 -0.26 1.15
CA PHE A 310 3.30 -1.30 1.96
C PHE A 310 2.43 -2.53 2.12
N ALA A 311 3.04 -3.70 2.03
CA ALA A 311 2.44 -4.94 2.48
C ALA A 311 2.97 -5.26 3.89
N CYS A 312 2.13 -5.81 4.76
CA CYS A 312 2.63 -6.26 6.06
C CYS A 312 1.96 -7.54 6.56
N HIS A 313 2.70 -8.28 7.38
CA HIS A 313 2.19 -9.37 8.19
C HIS A 313 2.04 -8.93 9.65
N PRO A 314 0.87 -9.10 10.26
CA PRO A 314 0.64 -8.71 11.65
C PRO A 314 1.34 -9.63 12.67
N GLY A 315 1.91 -10.76 12.25
CA GLY A 315 2.60 -11.71 13.12
C GLY A 315 1.92 -13.08 13.17
N ASN A 316 2.69 -14.10 13.55
CA ASN A 316 2.20 -15.48 13.61
C ASN A 316 1.31 -15.68 14.84
N LEU A 317 0.31 -16.56 14.71
CA LEU A 317 -0.57 -16.99 15.80
C LEU A 317 -1.36 -15.85 16.47
N VAL A 318 -1.83 -14.85 15.74
CA VAL A 318 -2.71 -13.82 16.33
C VAL A 318 -4.12 -14.38 16.49
N PHE A 319 -4.67 -14.40 17.72
CA PHE A 319 -6.07 -14.76 17.94
C PHE A 319 -6.97 -13.66 17.36
N THR A 320 -7.47 -13.91 16.14
CA THR A 320 -8.49 -13.08 15.49
C THR A 320 -9.78 -13.88 15.36
N SER A 321 -10.92 -13.19 15.18
CA SER A 321 -12.22 -13.85 14.95
C SER A 321 -12.28 -14.69 13.66
N LEU A 322 -11.19 -14.75 12.90
CA LEU A 322 -11.03 -15.51 11.66
C LEU A 322 -11.14 -17.04 11.87
N SER A 323 -10.84 -17.55 13.08
CA SER A 323 -10.87 -18.98 13.41
C SER A 323 -12.27 -19.54 13.76
N ARG A 324 -13.34 -18.80 13.45
CA ARG A 324 -14.67 -19.06 14.03
C ARG A 324 -15.33 -20.36 13.58
N GLN A 325 -14.95 -20.96 12.46
CA GLN A 325 -15.75 -22.02 11.84
C GLN A 325 -15.28 -23.46 12.14
N TRP A 326 -14.10 -23.69 12.73
CA TRP A 326 -13.60 -25.04 13.02
C TRP A 326 -13.18 -25.22 14.48
N TRP A 327 -13.82 -26.15 15.19
CA TRP A 327 -13.61 -26.40 16.62
C TRP A 327 -12.20 -26.92 16.94
N LEU A 328 -11.59 -27.72 16.05
CA LEU A 328 -10.23 -28.24 16.21
C LEU A 328 -9.17 -27.12 16.14
N TYR A 329 -9.37 -26.14 15.26
CA TYR A 329 -8.50 -24.96 15.20
C TYR A 329 -8.67 -24.07 16.43
N ARG A 330 -9.89 -23.92 16.98
CA ARG A 330 -10.08 -23.20 18.25
C ARG A 330 -9.30 -23.84 19.41
N LEU A 331 -9.23 -25.18 19.46
CA LEU A 331 -8.47 -25.92 20.47
C LEU A 331 -6.95 -25.73 20.28
N LEU A 332 -6.44 -25.84 19.05
CA LEU A 332 -5.03 -25.61 18.74
C LEU A 332 -4.58 -24.17 19.02
N PHE A 333 -5.41 -23.17 18.67
CA PHE A 333 -5.14 -21.77 19.00
C PHE A 333 -5.26 -21.47 20.51
N ALA A 334 -6.11 -22.19 21.24
CA ALA A 334 -6.22 -22.05 22.70
C ALA A 334 -4.99 -22.63 23.43
N LEU A 335 -4.38 -23.70 22.90
CA LEU A 335 -3.14 -24.29 23.43
C LEU A 335 -1.90 -23.44 23.09
N ALA A 336 -1.90 -22.75 21.94
CA ALA A 336 -0.83 -21.83 21.55
C ALA A 336 -0.89 -20.44 22.23
N ARG A 337 -1.95 -20.17 23.02
CA ARG A 337 -2.29 -18.88 23.65
C ARG A 337 -1.17 -18.18 24.45
N PRO A 338 -0.31 -18.85 25.23
CA PRO A 338 0.81 -18.19 25.90
C PRO A 338 1.94 -17.76 24.94
N PHE A 339 1.90 -18.18 23.68
CA PHE A 339 2.89 -17.86 22.63
C PHE A 339 2.31 -16.99 21.50
N THR A 340 1.08 -16.47 21.66
CA THR A 340 0.39 -15.64 20.67
C THR A 340 0.58 -14.15 20.93
N LYS A 341 0.83 -13.34 19.89
CA LYS A 341 0.88 -11.88 20.01
C LYS A 341 -0.44 -11.30 20.52
N SER A 342 -0.37 -10.27 21.36
CA SER A 342 -1.53 -9.42 21.68
C SER A 342 -2.05 -8.69 20.44
N LEU A 343 -3.31 -8.23 20.45
CA LEU A 343 -3.86 -7.43 19.34
C LEU A 343 -3.07 -6.12 19.13
N GLN A 344 -2.60 -5.51 20.21
CA GLN A 344 -1.72 -4.33 20.17
C GLN A 344 -0.40 -4.63 19.47
N GLN A 345 0.22 -5.79 19.75
CA GLN A 345 1.43 -6.23 19.06
C GLN A 345 1.17 -6.63 17.61
N ALA A 346 -0.01 -7.17 17.32
CA ALA A 346 -0.40 -7.56 15.97
C ALA A 346 -0.68 -6.34 15.07
N ALA A 347 -1.24 -5.28 15.64
CA ALA A 347 -1.47 -4.01 14.94
C ALA A 347 -0.18 -3.18 14.77
N SER A 348 0.89 -3.47 15.52
CA SER A 348 2.12 -2.67 15.52
C SER A 348 2.73 -2.48 14.13
N THR A 349 2.85 -3.55 13.33
CA THR A 349 3.44 -3.48 12.00
C THR A 349 2.54 -2.72 11.02
N VAL A 350 1.22 -2.88 11.15
CA VAL A 350 0.25 -2.11 10.35
C VAL A 350 0.40 -0.61 10.63
N ILE A 351 0.47 -0.25 11.91
CA ILE A 351 0.63 1.13 12.38
C ILE A 351 2.01 1.69 11.99
N PHE A 352 3.07 0.88 12.07
CA PHE A 352 4.40 1.26 11.61
C PHE A 352 4.38 1.62 10.13
N CYS A 353 3.86 0.75 9.26
CA CYS A 353 3.71 1.04 7.83
C CYS A 353 2.84 2.27 7.56
N ALA A 354 1.81 2.51 8.39
CA ALA A 354 0.89 3.62 8.21
C ALA A 354 1.44 4.98 8.66
N THR A 355 2.41 5.02 9.60
CA THR A 355 2.73 6.27 10.34
C THR A 355 4.21 6.53 10.59
N ALA A 356 5.11 5.58 10.29
CA ALA A 356 6.54 5.74 10.52
C ALA A 356 7.17 6.75 9.53
N PRO A 357 7.76 7.86 9.99
CA PRO A 357 8.54 8.79 9.16
C PRO A 357 9.78 8.14 8.59
N GLU A 358 10.32 7.10 9.24
CA GLU A 358 11.45 6.35 8.70
C GLU A 358 11.12 5.68 7.35
N LEU A 359 9.83 5.60 6.99
CA LEU A 359 9.35 5.10 5.71
C LEU A 359 9.05 6.20 4.69
N GLU A 360 9.30 7.48 4.99
CA GLU A 360 9.12 8.59 4.02
C GLU A 360 9.99 8.38 2.78
N GLY A 361 9.38 8.52 1.60
CA GLY A 361 10.02 8.21 0.31
C GLY A 361 10.24 6.72 0.02
N VAL A 362 9.74 5.82 0.89
CA VAL A 362 9.78 4.36 0.70
C VAL A 362 8.42 3.86 0.22
N THR A 363 8.41 2.91 -0.72
CA THR A 363 7.20 2.27 -1.25
C THR A 363 7.51 0.85 -1.74
N GLY A 364 6.50 0.04 -2.05
CA GLY A 364 6.64 -1.31 -2.61
C GLY A 364 7.26 -2.34 -1.66
N SER A 365 7.23 -2.09 -0.35
CA SER A 365 8.00 -2.88 0.62
C SER A 365 7.12 -3.81 1.45
N TYR A 366 7.68 -4.96 1.87
CA TYR A 366 7.02 -5.93 2.75
C TYR A 366 7.61 -5.88 4.16
N PHE A 367 6.74 -5.83 5.17
CA PHE A 367 7.15 -5.74 6.57
C PHE A 367 6.57 -6.87 7.43
N ASN A 368 7.36 -7.35 8.37
CA ASN A 368 6.96 -8.26 9.44
C ASN A 368 7.66 -7.82 10.72
N ASN A 369 6.95 -7.75 11.85
CA ASN A 369 7.50 -7.30 13.13
C ASN A 369 8.12 -5.89 13.08
N CYS A 370 7.53 -4.99 12.29
CA CYS A 370 8.10 -3.67 12.00
C CYS A 370 9.49 -3.68 11.34
N CYS A 371 9.94 -4.84 10.84
CA CYS A 371 11.18 -5.02 10.10
C CYS A 371 10.88 -5.20 8.62
N HIS A 372 11.69 -4.59 7.76
CA HIS A 372 11.68 -4.92 6.34
C HIS A 372 12.03 -6.41 6.16
N CYS A 373 11.27 -7.10 5.32
CA CYS A 373 11.45 -8.52 5.04
C CYS A 373 11.36 -8.80 3.55
N GLN A 374 12.18 -9.72 3.05
CA GLN A 374 12.04 -10.21 1.68
C GLN A 374 10.81 -11.13 1.59
N PRO A 375 9.84 -10.85 0.71
CA PRO A 375 8.71 -11.75 0.48
C PRO A 375 9.17 -12.99 -0.32
N SER A 376 8.25 -13.88 -0.70
CA SER A 376 8.60 -15.02 -1.56
C SER A 376 9.07 -14.57 -2.95
N ASN A 377 9.89 -15.38 -3.64
CA ASN A 377 10.34 -15.07 -5.02
C ASN A 377 9.18 -14.76 -5.97
N ALA A 378 8.08 -15.52 -5.91
CA ALA A 378 6.88 -15.26 -6.71
C ALA A 378 6.27 -13.87 -6.45
N ALA A 379 6.41 -13.34 -5.24
CA ALA A 379 5.91 -12.01 -4.88
C ALA A 379 6.81 -10.86 -5.37
N LEU A 380 8.04 -11.17 -5.79
CA LEU A 380 9.01 -10.22 -6.38
C LEU A 380 8.98 -10.24 -7.91
N ASP A 381 8.19 -11.14 -8.51
CA ASP A 381 8.06 -11.25 -9.96
C ASP A 381 7.17 -10.12 -10.51
N SER A 382 7.78 -9.21 -11.26
CA SER A 382 7.10 -8.05 -11.85
C SER A 382 6.11 -8.43 -12.95
N ALA A 383 6.35 -9.53 -13.68
CA ALA A 383 5.44 -10.02 -14.70
C ALA A 383 4.17 -10.60 -14.08
N LEU A 384 4.32 -11.37 -12.98
CA LEU A 384 3.18 -11.83 -12.19
C LEU A 384 2.35 -10.66 -11.64
N ALA A 385 3.02 -9.64 -11.11
CA ALA A 385 2.36 -8.48 -10.52
C ALA A 385 1.54 -7.69 -11.57
N ALA A 386 2.15 -7.42 -12.73
CA ALA A 386 1.48 -6.77 -13.86
C ALA A 386 0.30 -7.60 -14.40
N GLN A 387 0.48 -8.92 -14.54
CA GLN A 387 -0.59 -9.79 -15.03
C GLN A 387 -1.76 -9.88 -14.05
N LEU A 388 -1.49 -10.01 -12.74
CA LEU A 388 -2.53 -10.00 -11.71
C LEU A 388 -3.33 -8.70 -11.74
N TRP A 389 -2.66 -7.56 -11.96
CA TRP A 389 -3.30 -6.26 -12.08
C TRP A 389 -4.29 -6.23 -13.23
N THR A 390 -3.86 -6.59 -14.45
CA THR A 390 -4.72 -6.63 -15.63
C THR A 390 -5.90 -7.58 -15.42
N LEU A 391 -5.64 -8.80 -14.93
CA LEU A 391 -6.69 -9.78 -14.66
C LEU A 391 -7.71 -9.27 -13.62
N SER A 392 -7.25 -8.58 -12.58
CA SER A 392 -8.14 -7.97 -11.58
C SER A 392 -9.02 -6.89 -12.20
N GLN A 393 -8.46 -6.03 -13.07
CA GLN A 393 -9.24 -5.01 -13.80
C GLN A 393 -10.27 -5.63 -14.74
N ASP A 394 -9.91 -6.68 -15.47
CA ASP A 394 -10.81 -7.39 -16.38
C ASP A 394 -11.95 -8.07 -15.61
N MET A 395 -11.63 -8.74 -14.51
CA MET A 395 -12.62 -9.37 -13.63
C MET A 395 -13.64 -8.36 -13.10
N ILE A 396 -13.20 -7.18 -12.67
CA ILE A 396 -14.09 -6.10 -12.21
C ILE A 396 -14.94 -5.60 -13.38
N THR A 397 -14.31 -5.27 -14.51
CA THR A 397 -14.99 -4.74 -15.69
C THR A 397 -16.08 -5.70 -16.19
N ASN A 398 -15.82 -7.00 -16.17
CA ASN A 398 -16.79 -8.03 -16.55
C ASN A 398 -18.02 -8.04 -15.64
N VAL A 399 -17.87 -7.85 -14.33
CA VAL A 399 -19.00 -7.75 -13.41
C VAL A 399 -19.77 -6.46 -13.64
N LEU A 400 -19.08 -5.33 -13.81
CA LEU A 400 -19.72 -4.03 -14.07
C LEU A 400 -20.55 -4.05 -15.35
N LYS A 401 -20.08 -4.73 -16.40
CA LYS A 401 -20.80 -4.90 -17.67
C LYS A 401 -22.03 -5.82 -17.57
N ARG A 402 -22.07 -6.77 -16.63
CA ARG A 402 -23.23 -7.66 -16.41
C ARG A 402 -24.36 -6.99 -15.64
N ASN A 403 -24.02 -5.99 -14.83
CA ASN A 403 -24.94 -5.28 -13.95
C ASN A 403 -25.48 -3.97 -14.55
N ASN A 404 -24.95 -3.55 -15.70
CA ASN A 404 -25.50 -2.50 -16.56
C ASN A 404 -26.31 -3.15 -17.68
#